data_AF-A0A8J6RVZ1-F1
#
_entry.id   AF-A0A8J6RVZ1-F1
#
_cell.length_a   1.000
_cell.length_b   1.000
_cell.length_c   1.000
_cell.angle_alpha   90.00
_cell.angle_beta   90.00
_cell.angle_gamma   90.00
#
_symmetry.space_group_name_H-M   'P 1'
#
loop_
_entity.id
_entity.type
_entity.pdbx_description
1 polymer ?
#
loop_
_entity_poly.entity_id
_entity_poly.type
_entity_poly.pdbx_seq_one_letter_code
_entity_poly.pdbx_strand_id
1 'polypeptide(L)'
;MTSLPLNRATTLKAAFRACDVGSLVGADIERYYVDLSQVRNTEAIQSVNTRLDFLEAAEFCTILFTGHRGCGKSTELRRIQDRWQSEYKVIYIEADAELDILDAEYTDLYLVIIKKVADELYKLGLKFNAQLLNNFESWFKEITQENEETVEKSVSLDTSAEAGGQIPFISKRMFEKW
;
A
#
# COMPACT_ATOMS: atom_id res chain seq x y z
N MET A 1 10.82 0.36 -31.00
CA MET A 1 11.81 -0.76 -30.91
C MET A 1 12.72 -0.48 -29.72
N THR A 2 12.39 -1.02 -28.55
CA THR A 2 13.24 -0.94 -27.36
C THR A 2 14.42 -1.90 -27.55
N SER A 3 15.62 -1.36 -27.68
CA SER A 3 16.84 -2.17 -27.81
C SER A 3 17.06 -2.95 -26.52
N LEU A 4 16.94 -4.28 -26.59
CA LEU A 4 17.27 -5.17 -25.47
C LEU A 4 18.75 -4.97 -25.06
N PRO A 5 19.08 -5.03 -23.76
CA PRO A 5 20.41 -4.74 -23.24
C PRO A 5 21.50 -5.65 -23.85
N LEU A 6 22.70 -5.07 -24.04
CA LEU A 6 23.85 -5.72 -24.70
C LEU A 6 24.35 -6.99 -23.98
N ASN A 7 24.20 -7.08 -22.67
CA ASN A 7 24.66 -8.23 -21.87
C ASN A 7 23.53 -9.23 -21.63
N ARG A 8 23.13 -9.95 -22.68
CA ARG A 8 22.18 -11.05 -22.54
C ARG A 8 22.84 -12.23 -21.85
N ALA A 9 22.16 -12.82 -20.88
CA ALA A 9 22.61 -14.03 -20.24
C ALA A 9 22.68 -15.18 -21.26
N THR A 10 23.83 -15.86 -21.33
CA THR A 10 24.04 -17.06 -22.17
C THR A 10 23.96 -18.36 -21.39
N THR A 11 23.81 -18.28 -20.07
CA THR A 11 23.66 -19.45 -19.18
C THR A 11 22.47 -19.26 -18.25
N LEU A 12 21.85 -20.35 -17.81
CA LEU A 12 20.73 -20.31 -16.85
C LEU A 12 21.13 -19.63 -15.54
N LYS A 13 22.36 -19.86 -15.07
CA LYS A 13 22.89 -19.20 -13.85
C LYS A 13 23.03 -17.69 -14.03
N ALA A 14 23.50 -17.25 -15.20
CA ALA A 14 23.55 -15.82 -15.52
C ALA A 14 22.15 -15.22 -15.64
N ALA A 15 21.20 -15.95 -16.23
CA ALA A 15 19.81 -15.51 -16.35
C ALA A 15 19.15 -15.38 -14.96
N PHE A 16 19.30 -16.38 -14.10
CA PHE A 16 18.79 -16.35 -12.73
C PHE A 16 19.35 -15.17 -11.91
N ARG A 17 20.63 -14.80 -12.12
CA ARG A 17 21.24 -13.66 -11.44
C ARG A 17 20.85 -12.31 -12.04
N ALA A 18 20.49 -12.28 -13.32
CA ALA A 18 20.11 -11.07 -14.03
C ALA A 18 18.60 -10.77 -13.92
N CYS A 19 17.78 -11.80 -13.69
CA CYS A 19 16.33 -11.66 -13.54
C CYS A 19 15.96 -11.46 -12.08
N ASP A 20 15.45 -10.28 -11.76
CA ASP A 20 14.68 -10.08 -10.54
C ASP A 20 13.29 -10.72 -10.72
N VAL A 21 12.86 -11.52 -9.74
CA VAL A 21 11.55 -12.20 -9.72
C VAL A 21 10.49 -11.43 -8.95
N GLY A 22 10.81 -10.20 -8.52
CA GLY A 22 9.87 -9.25 -7.94
C GLY A 22 8.78 -8.79 -8.91
N SER A 23 7.83 -8.01 -8.40
CA SER A 23 6.86 -7.32 -9.24
C SER A 23 7.55 -6.27 -10.12
N LEU A 24 7.08 -6.12 -11.37
CA LEU A 24 7.53 -5.01 -12.21
C LEU A 24 7.03 -3.68 -11.62
N VAL A 25 7.90 -2.67 -11.61
CA VAL A 25 7.60 -1.32 -11.11
C VAL A 25 8.17 -0.26 -12.04
N GLY A 26 7.49 0.88 -12.15
CA GLY A 26 7.96 2.05 -12.90
C GLY A 26 8.37 1.70 -14.34
N ALA A 27 9.58 2.13 -14.74
CA ALA A 27 10.10 1.92 -16.09
C ALA A 27 10.22 0.44 -16.50
N ASP A 28 10.29 -0.49 -15.54
CA ASP A 28 10.39 -1.91 -15.82
C ASP A 28 9.04 -2.51 -16.27
N ILE A 29 7.91 -1.91 -15.88
CA ILE A 29 6.60 -2.27 -16.42
C ILE A 29 6.60 -2.01 -17.93
N GLU A 30 7.01 -0.82 -18.36
CA GLU A 30 7.04 -0.46 -19.79
C GLU A 30 8.02 -1.32 -20.61
N ARG A 31 9.13 -1.74 -19.98
CA ARG A 31 10.20 -2.49 -20.66
C ARG A 31 9.93 -3.99 -20.76
N TYR A 32 9.37 -4.58 -19.71
CA TYR A 32 9.34 -6.04 -19.56
C TYR A 32 7.94 -6.62 -19.42
N TYR A 33 6.89 -5.80 -19.32
CA TYR A 33 5.54 -6.32 -19.27
C TYR A 33 5.17 -7.01 -20.59
N VAL A 34 4.64 -8.22 -20.47
CA VAL A 34 4.11 -8.99 -21.59
C VAL A 34 2.62 -9.16 -21.36
N ASP A 35 1.82 -8.68 -22.31
CA ASP A 35 0.37 -8.89 -22.26
C ASP A 35 0.05 -10.36 -22.53
N LEU A 36 -0.50 -11.04 -21.51
CA LEU A 36 -0.94 -12.43 -21.57
C LEU A 36 -2.46 -12.56 -21.70
N SER A 37 -3.15 -11.47 -22.07
CA SER A 37 -4.61 -11.42 -22.30
C SER A 37 -5.12 -12.54 -23.20
N GLN A 38 -4.37 -12.93 -24.23
CA GLN A 38 -4.81 -13.98 -25.15
C GLN A 38 -4.94 -15.38 -24.52
N VAL A 39 -4.26 -15.59 -23.39
CA VAL A 39 -4.21 -16.90 -22.69
C VAL A 39 -4.74 -16.82 -21.26
N ARG A 40 -5.09 -15.62 -20.78
CA ARG A 40 -5.71 -15.36 -19.48
C ARG A 40 -7.14 -14.89 -19.68
N ASN A 41 -7.99 -15.06 -18.68
CA ASN A 41 -9.30 -14.41 -18.73
C ASN A 41 -9.14 -12.89 -18.52
N THR A 42 -8.98 -12.14 -19.62
CA THR A 42 -8.76 -10.69 -19.62
C THR A 42 -9.91 -9.88 -19.04
N GLU A 43 -11.11 -10.46 -18.97
CA GLU A 43 -12.30 -9.82 -18.43
C GLU A 43 -12.09 -9.42 -16.97
N ALA A 44 -11.21 -10.11 -16.23
CA ALA A 44 -10.96 -9.82 -14.82
C ALA A 44 -10.35 -8.43 -14.57
N ILE A 45 -9.32 -8.02 -15.33
CA ILE A 45 -8.66 -6.71 -15.11
C ILE A 45 -9.48 -5.56 -15.69
N GLN A 46 -10.12 -5.79 -16.84
CA GLN A 46 -11.01 -4.78 -17.43
C GLN A 46 -12.23 -4.56 -16.52
N SER A 47 -12.85 -5.62 -15.98
CA SER A 47 -13.98 -5.49 -15.06
C SER A 47 -13.61 -4.78 -13.75
N VAL A 48 -12.39 -4.95 -13.23
CA VAL A 48 -11.90 -4.15 -12.09
C VAL A 48 -11.92 -2.67 -12.43
N ASN A 49 -11.33 -2.28 -13.55
CA ASN A 49 -11.28 -0.87 -13.94
C ASN A 49 -12.68 -0.31 -14.18
N THR A 50 -13.53 -1.03 -14.90
CA THR A 50 -14.92 -0.64 -15.09
C THR A 50 -15.61 -0.43 -13.75
N ARG A 51 -15.47 -1.38 -12.81
CA ARG A 51 -16.09 -1.27 -11.49
C ARG A 51 -15.62 -0.06 -10.70
N LEU A 52 -14.33 0.29 -10.78
CA LEU A 52 -13.80 1.47 -10.12
C LEU A 52 -14.31 2.77 -10.76
N ASP A 53 -14.49 2.79 -12.09
CA ASP A 53 -14.99 3.94 -12.86
C ASP A 53 -16.44 4.30 -12.54
N PHE A 54 -17.25 3.28 -12.22
CA PHE A 54 -18.66 3.45 -11.87
C PHE A 54 -18.92 3.83 -10.41
N LEU A 55 -17.89 3.94 -9.55
CA LEU A 55 -18.09 4.32 -8.15
C LEU A 55 -18.41 5.81 -8.01
N GLU A 56 -19.49 6.11 -7.30
CA GLU A 56 -19.82 7.48 -6.92
C GLU A 56 -19.25 7.88 -5.55
N ALA A 57 -19.37 9.16 -5.19
CA ALA A 57 -18.92 9.66 -3.90
C ALA A 57 -19.62 8.94 -2.75
N ALA A 58 -18.85 8.50 -1.75
CA ALA A 58 -19.30 7.70 -0.61
C ALA A 58 -19.74 6.25 -0.94
N GLU A 59 -19.51 5.79 -2.17
CA GLU A 59 -19.54 4.36 -2.49
C GLU A 59 -18.17 3.72 -2.30
N PHE A 60 -18.18 2.43 -1.92
CA PHE A 60 -16.96 1.66 -1.67
C PHE A 60 -17.06 0.30 -2.33
N CYS A 61 -15.94 -0.20 -2.86
CA CYS A 61 -15.85 -1.57 -3.32
C CYS A 61 -14.60 -2.25 -2.78
N THR A 62 -14.73 -3.56 -2.58
CA THR A 62 -13.61 -4.45 -2.22
C THR A 62 -13.43 -5.46 -3.34
N ILE A 63 -12.19 -5.60 -3.81
CA ILE A 63 -11.84 -6.50 -4.91
C ILE A 63 -10.74 -7.43 -4.42
N LEU A 64 -10.96 -8.74 -4.55
CA LEU A 64 -10.01 -9.77 -4.15
C LEU A 64 -9.31 -10.36 -5.38
N PHE A 65 -7.99 -10.24 -5.42
CA PHE A 65 -7.14 -10.87 -6.43
C PHE A 65 -6.55 -12.18 -5.88
N THR A 66 -6.96 -13.31 -6.44
CA THR A 66 -6.47 -14.64 -6.02
C THR A 66 -5.60 -15.28 -7.09
N GLY A 67 -4.72 -16.20 -6.67
CA GLY A 67 -3.84 -16.95 -7.57
C GLY A 67 -2.51 -17.32 -6.93
N HIS A 68 -1.78 -18.26 -7.53
CA HIS A 68 -0.51 -18.76 -7.00
C HIS A 68 0.59 -17.68 -6.88
N ARG A 69 1.57 -17.89 -5.98
CA ARG A 69 2.75 -17.02 -5.90
C ARG A 69 3.47 -16.99 -7.25
N GLY A 70 3.93 -15.82 -7.69
CA GLY A 70 4.62 -15.65 -8.96
C GLY A 70 3.73 -15.60 -10.21
N CYS A 71 2.40 -15.67 -10.09
CA CYS A 71 1.52 -15.55 -11.27
C CYS A 71 1.34 -14.09 -11.79
N GLY A 72 1.96 -13.10 -11.14
CA GLY A 72 1.96 -11.70 -11.59
C GLY A 72 0.89 -10.80 -10.96
N LYS A 73 0.23 -11.21 -9.87
CA LYS A 73 -0.81 -10.40 -9.20
C LYS A 73 -0.33 -9.00 -8.81
N SER A 74 0.81 -8.90 -8.12
CA SER A 74 1.36 -7.62 -7.69
C SER A 74 1.71 -6.73 -8.89
N THR A 75 2.21 -7.30 -9.99
CA THR A 75 2.44 -6.57 -11.24
C THR A 75 1.15 -6.00 -11.82
N GLU A 76 0.05 -6.77 -11.86
CA GLU A 76 -1.24 -6.26 -12.32
C GLU A 76 -1.82 -5.18 -11.38
N LEU A 77 -1.65 -5.32 -10.06
CA LEU A 77 -2.02 -4.28 -9.10
C LEU A 77 -1.24 -2.98 -9.33
N ARG A 78 0.07 -3.05 -9.60
CA ARG A 78 0.89 -1.88 -9.96
C ARG A 78 0.41 -1.22 -11.25
N ARG A 79 -0.01 -1.99 -12.24
CA ARG A 79 -0.61 -1.42 -13.48
C ARG A 79 -1.93 -0.71 -13.23
N ILE A 80 -2.78 -1.28 -12.36
CA ILE A 80 -4.03 -0.63 -11.95
C ILE A 80 -3.69 0.66 -11.19
N GLN A 81 -2.75 0.62 -10.24
CA GLN A 81 -2.24 1.82 -9.58
C GLN A 81 -1.80 2.87 -10.61
N ASP A 82 -0.98 2.49 -11.59
CA ASP A 82 -0.42 3.42 -12.57
C ASP A 82 -1.49 4.10 -13.44
N ARG A 83 -2.58 3.39 -13.73
CA ARG A 83 -3.74 3.95 -14.42
C ARG A 83 -4.45 4.99 -13.55
N TRP A 84 -4.84 4.59 -12.35
CA TRP A 84 -5.74 5.39 -11.49
C TRP A 84 -5.03 6.53 -10.76
N GLN A 85 -3.71 6.49 -10.61
CA GLN A 85 -2.95 7.56 -9.95
C GLN A 85 -3.00 8.91 -10.67
N SER A 86 -3.41 8.92 -11.94
CA SER A 86 -3.60 10.16 -12.71
C SER A 86 -4.86 10.93 -12.33
N GLU A 87 -5.86 10.25 -11.76
CA GLU A 87 -7.19 10.81 -11.42
C GLU A 87 -7.45 10.79 -9.90
N TYR A 88 -6.86 9.83 -9.19
CA TYR A 88 -7.08 9.61 -7.77
C TYR A 88 -5.76 9.51 -7.02
N LYS A 89 -5.81 9.81 -5.72
CA LYS A 89 -4.69 9.50 -4.83
C LYS A 89 -4.71 8.01 -4.47
N VAL A 90 -3.92 7.21 -5.20
CA VAL A 90 -3.77 5.78 -4.94
C VAL A 90 -2.71 5.56 -3.86
N ILE A 91 -3.08 4.84 -2.79
CA ILE A 91 -2.17 4.48 -1.69
C ILE A 91 -1.91 2.97 -1.78
N TYR A 92 -0.68 2.61 -2.12
CA TYR A 92 -0.26 1.21 -2.22
C TYR A 92 0.39 0.76 -0.91
N ILE A 93 -0.04 -0.38 -0.38
CA ILE A 93 0.41 -0.93 0.91
C ILE A 93 0.87 -2.38 0.70
N GLU A 94 2.10 -2.66 1.11
CA GLU A 94 2.64 -4.04 1.20
C GLU A 94 2.45 -4.51 2.64
N ALA A 95 1.45 -5.37 2.86
CA ALA A 95 1.06 -5.75 4.21
C ALA A 95 2.18 -6.48 4.97
N ASP A 96 2.99 -7.29 4.28
CA ASP A 96 4.16 -7.97 4.84
C ASP A 96 5.31 -7.02 5.23
N ALA A 97 5.35 -5.82 4.67
CA ALA A 97 6.32 -4.79 5.05
C ALA A 97 5.84 -3.95 6.25
N GLU A 98 4.54 -3.89 6.50
CA GLU A 98 3.93 -3.01 7.52
C GLU A 98 3.34 -3.77 8.71
N LEU A 99 3.17 -5.08 8.61
CA LEU A 99 2.56 -5.93 9.63
C LEU A 99 3.34 -7.23 9.78
N ASP A 100 3.46 -7.73 11.01
CA ASP A 100 3.76 -9.14 11.23
C ASP A 100 2.52 -9.96 10.88
N ILE A 101 2.50 -10.54 9.68
CA ILE A 101 1.37 -11.32 9.17
C ILE A 101 1.03 -12.50 10.09
N LEU A 102 1.98 -13.02 10.88
CA LEU A 102 1.74 -14.15 11.76
C LEU A 102 0.95 -13.79 13.02
N ASP A 103 0.91 -12.50 13.39
CA ASP A 103 0.26 -11.99 14.61
C ASP A 103 -0.62 -10.74 14.34
N ALA A 104 -0.91 -10.45 13.06
CA ALA A 104 -1.65 -9.26 12.68
C ALA A 104 -3.12 -9.34 13.10
N GLU A 105 -3.57 -8.36 13.89
CA GLU A 105 -4.98 -8.16 14.17
C GLU A 105 -5.63 -7.19 13.18
N TYR A 106 -6.96 -7.22 13.09
CA TYR A 106 -7.71 -6.26 12.26
C TYR A 106 -7.45 -4.80 12.70
N THR A 107 -7.20 -4.57 14.00
CA THR A 107 -6.87 -3.25 14.55
C THR A 107 -5.54 -2.74 14.00
N ASP A 108 -4.56 -3.63 13.84
CA ASP A 108 -3.25 -3.29 13.27
C ASP A 108 -3.38 -2.92 11.78
N LEU A 109 -4.24 -3.61 11.02
CA LEU A 109 -4.55 -3.24 9.63
C LEU A 109 -5.14 -1.83 9.52
N TYR A 110 -6.11 -1.47 10.39
CA TYR A 110 -6.68 -0.12 10.40
C TYR A 110 -5.62 0.94 10.71
N LEU A 111 -4.72 0.67 11.66
CA LEU A 111 -3.62 1.58 12.00
C LEU A 111 -2.68 1.80 10.82
N VAL A 112 -2.30 0.74 10.12
CA VAL A 112 -1.45 0.85 8.92
C VAL A 112 -2.14 1.67 7.85
N ILE A 113 -3.44 1.45 7.59
CA ILE A 113 -4.18 2.25 6.62
C ILE A 113 -4.18 3.73 7.01
N ILE A 114 -4.48 4.06 8.26
CA ILE A 114 -4.57 5.45 8.72
C ILE A 114 -3.19 6.12 8.67
N LYS A 115 -2.14 5.44 9.11
CA LYS A 115 -0.75 5.91 8.98
C LYS A 115 -0.43 6.24 7.51
N LYS A 116 -0.73 5.33 6.58
CA LYS A 116 -0.43 5.54 5.16
C LYS A 116 -1.25 6.69 4.57
N VAL A 117 -2.51 6.84 4.96
CA VAL A 117 -3.32 8.02 4.59
C VAL A 117 -2.72 9.30 5.17
N ALA A 118 -2.29 9.28 6.43
CA ALA A 118 -1.66 10.43 7.10
C ALA A 118 -0.39 10.87 6.39
N ASP A 119 0.50 9.92 6.08
CA ASP A 119 1.74 10.17 5.37
C ASP A 119 1.49 10.82 4.01
N GLU A 120 0.50 10.33 3.26
CA GLU A 120 0.16 10.87 1.95
C GLU A 120 -0.50 12.26 2.02
N LEU A 121 -1.36 12.51 3.01
CA LEU A 121 -1.91 13.85 3.25
C LEU A 121 -0.81 14.85 3.61
N TYR A 122 0.12 14.46 4.49
CA TYR A 122 1.25 15.29 4.87
C TYR A 122 2.13 15.66 3.67
N LYS A 123 2.47 14.68 2.81
CA LYS A 123 3.23 14.92 1.58
C LYS A 123 2.53 15.89 0.63
N LEU A 124 1.19 15.93 0.65
CA LEU A 124 0.39 16.86 -0.13
C LEU A 124 0.19 18.23 0.55
N GLY A 125 0.71 18.43 1.77
CA GLY A 125 0.47 19.63 2.56
C GLY A 125 -0.97 19.75 3.07
N LEU A 126 -1.71 18.64 3.08
CA LEU A 126 -3.08 18.55 3.57
C LEU A 126 -3.09 18.10 5.03
N LYS A 127 -4.20 18.37 5.71
CA LYS A 127 -4.42 17.94 7.10
C LYS A 127 -5.70 17.15 7.20
N PHE A 128 -5.77 16.22 8.15
CA PHE A 128 -7.04 15.59 8.50
C PHE A 128 -8.04 16.63 8.98
N ASN A 129 -9.32 16.32 8.75
CA ASN A 129 -10.39 17.01 9.43
C ASN A 129 -10.27 16.75 10.94
N ALA A 130 -10.27 17.82 11.75
CA ALA A 130 -10.07 17.73 13.19
C ALA A 130 -11.15 16.89 13.89
N GLN A 131 -12.41 16.95 13.44
CA GLN A 131 -13.48 16.13 14.00
C GLN A 131 -13.26 14.65 13.71
N LEU A 132 -12.82 14.31 12.49
CA LEU A 132 -12.52 12.93 12.13
C LEU A 132 -11.37 12.38 12.98
N LEU A 133 -10.33 13.18 13.19
CA LEU A 133 -9.20 12.80 14.03
C LEU A 133 -9.63 12.57 15.48
N ASN A 134 -10.43 13.48 16.06
CA ASN A 134 -10.95 13.33 17.43
C ASN A 134 -11.84 12.09 17.59
N ASN A 135 -12.67 11.80 16.58
CA ASN A 135 -13.51 10.60 16.58
C ASN A 135 -12.66 9.33 16.54
N PHE A 136 -11.62 9.31 15.71
CA PHE A 136 -10.67 8.21 15.63
C PHE A 136 -9.92 8.01 16.95
N GLU A 137 -9.38 9.07 17.54
CA GLU A 137 -8.67 8.99 18.82
C GLU A 137 -9.58 8.44 19.94
N SER A 138 -10.84 8.86 19.97
CA SER A 138 -11.82 8.40 20.96
C SER A 138 -12.11 6.90 20.80
N TRP A 139 -12.38 6.46 19.57
CA TRP A 139 -12.55 5.04 19.23
C TRP A 139 -11.31 4.21 19.57
N PHE A 140 -10.12 4.75 19.28
CA PHE A 140 -8.87 4.05 19.50
C PHE A 140 -8.58 3.86 21.00
N LYS A 141 -8.80 4.88 21.83
CA LYS A 141 -8.70 4.79 23.30
C LYS A 141 -9.65 3.71 23.84
N GLU A 142 -10.88 3.65 23.34
CA GLU A 142 -11.86 2.65 23.75
C GLU A 142 -11.39 1.21 23.47
N ILE A 143 -10.88 0.96 22.26
CA ILE A 143 -10.44 -0.38 21.85
C ILE A 143 -9.16 -0.80 22.56
N THR A 144 -8.23 0.13 22.77
CA THR A 144 -6.92 -0.18 23.36
C THR A 144 -6.91 -0.20 24.88
N GLN A 145 -7.95 0.34 25.53
CA GLN A 145 -7.97 0.57 26.98
C GLN A 145 -6.75 1.39 27.46
N GLU A 146 -6.15 2.20 26.58
CA GLU A 146 -5.00 3.04 26.92
C GLU A 146 -5.42 4.31 27.68
N ASN A 147 -4.72 4.62 28.78
CA ASN A 147 -4.88 5.86 29.54
C ASN A 147 -4.04 7.02 28.97
N GLU A 148 -4.53 8.25 29.12
CA GLU A 148 -3.94 9.49 28.57
C GLU A 148 -2.49 9.75 29.01
N GLU A 149 -2.13 9.37 30.24
CA GLU A 149 -0.77 9.56 30.79
C GLU A 149 0.33 8.82 30.02
N THR A 150 0.00 7.69 29.38
CA THR A 150 0.97 6.86 28.66
C THR A 150 1.25 7.42 27.25
N VAL A 151 0.34 8.23 26.71
CA VAL A 151 0.40 8.74 25.33
C VAL A 151 1.17 10.05 25.28
N GLU A 152 0.96 10.96 26.24
CA GLU A 152 1.70 12.23 26.32
C GLU A 152 3.22 12.06 26.44
N LYS A 153 3.67 10.99 27.13
CA LYS A 153 5.10 10.63 27.25
C LYS A 153 5.74 10.17 25.93
N SER A 154 4.98 9.53 25.05
CA SER A 154 5.49 9.08 23.74
C SER A 154 5.60 10.24 22.74
N VAL A 155 4.65 11.17 22.75
CA VAL A 155 4.62 12.35 21.87
C VAL A 155 5.79 13.30 22.12
N SER A 156 6.28 13.39 23.36
CA SER A 156 7.37 14.29 23.74
C SER A 156 8.76 13.80 23.32
N LEU A 157 8.90 12.52 22.92
CA LEU A 157 10.18 11.94 22.49
C LEU A 157 10.39 11.96 20.96
N ASP A 158 9.31 11.95 20.17
CA ASP A 158 9.38 11.73 18.71
C ASP A 158 9.23 13.01 17.87
N THR A 159 9.65 14.17 18.38
CA THR A 159 9.60 15.47 17.66
C THR A 159 10.62 15.59 16.50
N SER A 160 10.98 14.48 15.87
CA SER A 160 11.77 14.41 14.64
C SER A 160 10.89 14.00 13.46
N ALA A 161 10.25 14.99 12.84
CA ALA A 161 9.97 15.11 11.41
C ALA A 161 9.58 13.86 10.57
N GLU A 162 8.77 12.95 11.10
CA GLU A 162 8.05 11.95 10.29
C GLU A 162 6.54 12.10 10.51
N ALA A 163 5.75 11.97 9.44
CA ALA A 163 4.32 12.29 9.42
C ALA A 163 3.48 11.50 10.46
N GLY A 164 3.99 10.36 10.96
CA GLY A 164 3.42 9.62 12.10
C GLY A 164 3.40 10.39 13.42
N GLY A 165 4.27 11.40 13.61
CA GLY A 165 4.29 12.25 14.81
C GLY A 165 3.09 13.22 14.92
N GLN A 166 2.25 13.34 13.89
CA GLN A 166 1.02 14.16 13.96
C GLN A 166 -0.18 13.43 14.58
N ILE A 167 -0.12 12.10 14.74
CA ILE A 167 -1.18 11.30 15.38
C ILE A 167 -0.56 10.54 16.57
N PRO A 168 -0.62 11.13 17.79
CA PRO A 168 0.04 10.64 19.01
C PRO A 168 -0.03 9.14 19.30
N PHE A 169 -1.16 8.52 18.99
CA PHE A 169 -1.44 7.13 19.33
C PHE A 169 -0.87 6.14 18.29
N ILE A 170 -0.72 6.58 17.03
CA ILE A 170 -0.20 5.75 15.95
C ILE A 170 1.31 5.54 16.11
N SER A 171 2.03 6.59 16.52
CA SER A 171 3.45 6.47 16.84
C SER A 171 3.68 5.47 17.96
N LYS A 172 2.98 5.63 19.10
CA LYS A 172 3.15 4.78 20.29
C LYS A 172 2.96 3.28 20.01
N ARG A 173 1.82 2.87 19.43
CA ARG A 173 1.53 1.45 19.24
C ARG A 173 2.40 0.78 18.18
N MET A 174 2.94 1.53 17.23
CA MET A 174 3.97 1.03 16.31
C MET A 174 5.31 0.80 17.00
N PHE A 175 5.63 1.45 18.11
CA PHE A 175 6.87 1.18 18.85
C PHE A 175 6.73 0.01 19.83
N GLU A 176 5.52 -0.29 20.32
CA GLU A 176 5.32 -1.36 21.31
C GLU A 176 5.21 -2.78 20.70
N LYS A 177 4.83 -2.89 19.42
CA LYS A 177 4.67 -4.18 18.72
C LYS A 177 5.87 -4.60 17.84
N TRP A 178 6.92 -3.78 17.75
CA TRP A 178 8.12 -4.04 16.91
C TRP A 178 9.40 -4.14 17.74
#